data_AF-A0A7S0B795-F1
#
_entry.id   AF-A0A7S0B795-F1
#
_cell.length_a   1.000
_cell.length_b   1.000
_cell.length_c   1.000
_cell.angle_alpha   90.00
_cell.angle_beta   90.00
_cell.angle_gamma   90.00
#
_symmetry.space_group_name_H-M   'P 1'
#
loop_
_entity.id
_entity.type
_entity.pdbx_description
1 polymer ?
#
loop_
_entity_poly.entity_id
_entity_poly.type
_entity_poly.pdbx_seq_one_letter_code
_entity_poly.pdbx_strand_id
1 'polypeptide(L)'
;VAMASPVPEFSSGRSALMNYSLAAVNELVSKDVPVKSNVLPNIEVLSMQLATPISEAARHQPCADKSLKSINVTSSYVIEALMAMTSLSIQSCEDLAPYCDGTAVPLVRMMCPITCGCHKATSGSLHVLGCPVDTCREHEIAVSHNSHVDCGDQTAKHLRNASLWIAFWEEMELNGRAEPKVLAMAMRAGCPLFQSSEYKAFCLDTSPLKSMAAFCPVSCGCRSGTSLGMYYSCPWTCVAEVTR
;
A
#
# COMPACT_ATOMS: atom_id res chain seq x y z
N VAL A 1 17.78 16.28 15.86
CA VAL A 1 17.42 16.58 14.46
C VAL A 1 17.92 15.42 13.63
N ALA A 2 17.07 14.44 13.35
CA ALA A 2 17.42 13.32 12.47
C ALA A 2 17.32 13.82 11.02
N MET A 3 18.41 13.77 10.27
CA MET A 3 18.41 14.11 8.86
C MET A 3 17.65 13.01 8.11
N ALA A 4 16.49 13.34 7.54
CA ALA A 4 15.81 12.46 6.61
C ALA A 4 16.72 12.28 5.38
N SER A 5 17.09 11.02 5.07
CA SER A 5 17.81 10.70 3.85
C SER A 5 16.97 11.15 2.63
N PRO A 6 17.59 11.74 1.59
CA PRO A 6 16.86 12.11 0.38
C PRO A 6 16.24 10.86 -0.23
N VAL A 7 14.91 10.89 -0.41
CA VAL A 7 14.19 9.87 -1.19
C VAL A 7 14.74 9.93 -2.62
N PRO A 8 15.18 8.80 -3.21
CA PRO A 8 15.68 8.79 -4.58
C PRO A 8 14.58 9.34 -5.52
N GLU A 9 14.89 10.40 -6.26
CA GLU A 9 14.01 10.87 -7.33
C GLU A 9 13.86 9.75 -8.36
N PHE A 10 12.63 9.21 -8.48
CA PHE A 10 12.26 8.33 -9.57
C PHE A 10 12.30 9.16 -10.87
N SER A 11 13.43 9.12 -11.59
CA SER A 11 13.49 9.58 -12.97
C SER A 11 12.36 8.89 -13.74
N SER A 12 11.53 9.66 -14.45
CA SER A 12 10.28 9.23 -15.10
C SER A 12 10.36 7.79 -15.66
N GLY A 13 9.96 6.81 -14.83
CA GLY A 13 10.18 5.39 -15.07
C GLY A 13 9.39 4.83 -16.25
N ARG A 14 8.55 5.64 -16.90
CA ARG A 14 7.81 5.27 -18.11
C ARG A 14 8.73 4.77 -19.22
N SER A 15 9.90 5.37 -19.42
CA SER A 15 10.83 4.94 -20.48
C SER A 15 11.49 3.59 -20.14
N ALA A 16 11.93 3.40 -18.90
CA ALA A 16 12.54 2.14 -18.47
C ALA A 16 11.54 0.97 -18.49
N LEU A 17 10.33 1.16 -17.98
CA LEU A 17 9.26 0.15 -18.00
C LEU A 17 8.77 -0.18 -19.42
N MET A 18 8.66 0.82 -20.31
CA MET A 18 8.36 0.56 -21.73
C MET A 18 9.49 -0.21 -22.42
N ASN A 19 10.75 0.11 -22.13
CA ASN A 19 11.89 -0.58 -22.73
C ASN A 19 11.99 -2.03 -22.24
N TYR A 20 11.71 -2.29 -20.96
CA TYR A 20 11.67 -3.65 -20.41
C TYR A 20 10.53 -4.48 -20.98
N SER A 21 9.32 -3.91 -21.09
CA SER A 21 8.19 -4.62 -21.70
C SER A 21 8.43 -4.92 -23.18
N LEU A 22 9.05 -4.00 -23.92
CA LEU A 22 9.43 -4.23 -25.32
C LEU A 22 10.51 -5.32 -25.46
N ALA A 23 11.51 -5.34 -24.58
CA ALA A 23 12.59 -6.34 -24.59
C ALA A 23 12.07 -7.74 -24.24
N ALA A 24 11.21 -7.86 -23.22
CA ALA A 24 10.60 -9.12 -22.84
C ALA A 24 9.67 -9.68 -23.95
N VAL A 25 8.91 -8.81 -24.61
CA VAL A 25 8.09 -9.20 -25.77
C VAL A 25 8.95 -9.61 -26.96
N ASN A 26 10.04 -8.88 -27.24
CA ASN A 26 10.94 -9.24 -28.34
C ASN A 26 11.66 -10.57 -28.10
N GLU A 27 12.04 -10.88 -26.85
CA GLU A 27 12.63 -12.17 -26.52
C GLU A 27 11.64 -13.34 -26.67
N LEU A 28 10.36 -13.09 -26.40
CA LEU A 28 9.27 -14.05 -26.62
C LEU A 28 8.97 -14.27 -28.11
N VAL A 29 9.12 -13.22 -28.93
CA VAL A 29 8.82 -13.26 -30.38
C VAL A 29 9.99 -13.80 -31.19
N SER A 30 11.24 -13.61 -30.78
CA SER A 30 12.42 -13.89 -31.60
C SER A 30 12.96 -15.33 -31.53
N LYS A 31 12.36 -16.23 -30.74
CA LYS A 31 12.82 -17.61 -30.61
C LYS A 31 11.94 -18.55 -31.44
N ASP A 32 12.35 -18.81 -32.68
CA ASP A 32 11.73 -19.71 -33.67
C ASP A 32 11.72 -21.21 -33.28
N VAL A 33 12.26 -21.56 -32.12
CA VAL A 33 12.23 -22.92 -31.60
C VAL A 33 11.53 -22.89 -30.24
N PRO A 34 10.36 -23.55 -30.10
CA PRO A 34 9.70 -23.70 -28.81
C PRO A 34 10.52 -24.68 -27.97
N VAL A 35 11.61 -24.19 -27.38
CA VAL A 35 12.18 -24.83 -26.22
C VAL A 35 11.06 -24.79 -25.19
N LYS A 36 10.68 -25.95 -24.62
CA LYS A 36 9.86 -26.00 -23.42
C LYS A 36 10.58 -25.20 -22.35
N SER A 37 10.29 -23.91 -22.32
CA SER A 37 10.79 -23.00 -21.31
C SER A 37 10.04 -23.38 -20.05
N ASN A 38 10.72 -24.09 -19.14
CA ASN A 38 10.25 -24.26 -17.76
C ASN A 38 10.26 -22.91 -17.00
N VAL A 39 10.60 -21.81 -17.67
CA VAL A 39 10.88 -20.50 -17.08
C VAL A 39 9.72 -19.53 -17.25
N LEU A 40 8.87 -19.70 -18.27
CA LEU A 40 7.73 -18.82 -18.51
C LEU A 40 6.43 -19.62 -18.53
N PRO A 41 5.36 -19.15 -17.85
CA PRO A 41 4.02 -19.71 -18.05
C PRO A 41 3.68 -19.74 -19.55
N ASN A 42 2.69 -20.54 -19.97
CA ASN A 42 2.16 -20.35 -21.32
C ASN A 42 1.79 -18.85 -21.49
N ILE A 43 1.95 -18.33 -22.71
CA ILE A 43 1.77 -16.89 -22.96
C ILE A 43 0.37 -16.39 -22.57
N GLU A 44 -0.64 -17.26 -22.59
CA GLU A 44 -2.00 -16.96 -22.14
C GLU A 44 -2.07 -16.79 -20.61
N VAL A 45 -1.38 -17.64 -19.84
CA VAL A 45 -1.28 -17.54 -18.37
C VAL A 45 -0.54 -16.26 -17.98
N LEU A 46 0.57 -15.95 -18.64
CA LEU A 46 1.29 -14.69 -18.40
C LEU A 46 0.44 -13.49 -18.78
N SER A 47 -0.26 -13.54 -19.93
CA SER A 47 -1.19 -12.50 -20.37
C SER A 47 -2.33 -12.30 -19.38
N MET A 48 -2.95 -13.38 -18.89
CA MET A 48 -3.99 -13.32 -17.85
C MET A 48 -3.46 -12.69 -16.55
N GLN A 49 -2.24 -13.06 -16.14
CA GLN A 49 -1.62 -12.50 -14.93
C GLN A 49 -1.31 -11.01 -15.09
N LEU A 50 -0.80 -10.60 -16.26
CA LEU A 50 -0.51 -9.20 -16.57
C LEU A 50 -1.79 -8.36 -16.80
N ALA A 51 -2.87 -8.99 -17.26
CA ALA A 51 -4.18 -8.35 -17.41
C ALA A 51 -4.93 -8.20 -16.08
N THR A 52 -4.55 -8.95 -15.05
CA THR A 52 -5.17 -8.86 -13.72
C THR A 52 -4.70 -7.55 -13.05
N PRO A 53 -5.62 -6.67 -12.61
CA PRO A 53 -5.24 -5.47 -11.88
C PRO A 53 -4.41 -5.82 -10.65
N ILE A 54 -3.36 -5.06 -10.37
CA ILE A 54 -2.45 -5.38 -9.25
C ILE A 54 -3.15 -5.41 -7.88
N SER A 55 -4.24 -4.64 -7.72
CA SER A 55 -5.09 -4.70 -6.53
C SER A 55 -5.74 -6.09 -6.34
N GLU A 56 -6.19 -6.70 -7.45
CA GLU A 56 -6.81 -8.02 -7.43
C GLU A 56 -5.78 -9.14 -7.29
N ALA A 57 -4.61 -8.99 -7.93
CA ALA A 57 -3.49 -9.91 -7.76
C ALA A 57 -2.97 -9.92 -6.31
N ALA A 58 -2.87 -8.74 -5.70
CA ALA A 58 -2.44 -8.58 -4.32
C ALA A 58 -3.42 -9.21 -3.32
N ARG A 59 -4.73 -9.09 -3.54
CA ARG A 59 -5.78 -9.62 -2.63
C ARG A 59 -5.56 -11.09 -2.26
N HIS A 60 -5.06 -11.89 -3.19
CA HIS A 60 -4.86 -13.32 -3.02
C HIS A 60 -3.48 -13.70 -2.47
N GLN A 61 -2.59 -12.73 -2.21
CA GLN A 61 -1.29 -13.00 -1.64
C GLN A 61 -1.37 -13.18 -0.12
N PRO A 62 -0.52 -14.03 0.48
CA PRO A 62 -0.38 -14.07 1.93
C PRO A 62 0.20 -12.74 2.44
N CYS A 63 -0.21 -12.31 3.63
CA CYS A 63 0.42 -11.19 4.32
C CYS A 63 1.74 -11.63 4.98
N ALA A 64 2.73 -11.98 4.18
CA ALA A 64 4.06 -12.34 4.64
C ALA A 64 5.09 -11.86 3.63
N ASP A 65 6.21 -11.36 4.14
CA ASP A 65 7.35 -10.99 3.30
C ASP A 65 7.90 -12.23 2.60
N LYS A 66 8.06 -12.15 1.29
CA LYS A 66 8.58 -13.25 0.50
C LYS A 66 10.09 -13.31 0.63
N SER A 67 10.62 -14.52 0.83
CA SER A 67 12.06 -14.75 0.76
C SER A 67 12.54 -14.57 -0.68
N LEU A 68 13.21 -13.44 -0.94
CA LEU A 68 13.68 -13.06 -2.27
C LEU A 68 14.87 -13.89 -2.76
N LYS A 69 15.55 -14.61 -1.86
CA LYS A 69 16.66 -15.52 -2.18
C LYS A 69 16.21 -16.91 -2.65
N SER A 70 15.03 -17.36 -2.21
CA SER A 70 14.55 -18.73 -2.42
C SER A 70 13.41 -18.81 -3.44
N ILE A 71 13.19 -17.74 -4.20
CA ILE A 71 12.16 -17.73 -5.23
C ILE A 71 12.63 -18.62 -6.37
N ASN A 72 11.95 -19.76 -6.54
CA ASN A 72 12.17 -20.67 -7.66
C ASN A 72 12.04 -19.90 -8.99
N VAL A 73 12.69 -20.43 -10.04
CA VAL A 73 12.81 -19.86 -11.39
C VAL A 73 11.51 -19.23 -11.94
N THR A 74 10.32 -19.74 -11.57
CA THR A 74 9.02 -19.24 -12.02
C THR A 74 8.60 -17.87 -11.46
N SER A 75 9.24 -17.31 -10.42
CA SER A 75 9.02 -15.89 -10.04
C SER A 75 10.25 -14.99 -10.23
N SER A 76 11.20 -15.43 -11.08
CA SER A 76 12.38 -14.65 -11.46
C SER A 76 12.01 -13.29 -12.06
N TYR A 77 10.98 -13.23 -12.90
CA TYR A 77 10.59 -12.00 -13.59
C TYR A 77 10.09 -10.89 -12.64
N VAL A 78 9.49 -11.24 -11.50
CA VAL A 78 9.05 -10.23 -10.52
C VAL A 78 10.26 -9.63 -9.80
N ILE A 79 11.24 -10.46 -9.43
CA ILE A 79 12.48 -9.97 -8.81
C ILE A 79 13.26 -9.12 -9.81
N GLU A 80 13.39 -9.57 -11.06
CA GLU A 80 14.08 -8.81 -12.12
C GLU A 80 13.41 -7.45 -12.36
N ALA A 81 12.07 -7.41 -12.40
CA ALA A 81 11.33 -6.15 -12.49
C ALA A 81 11.60 -5.24 -11.28
N LEU A 82 11.62 -5.80 -10.06
CA LEU A 82 11.95 -5.03 -8.85
C LEU A 82 13.38 -4.48 -8.88
N MET A 83 14.36 -5.29 -9.29
CA MET A 83 15.76 -4.86 -9.44
C MET A 83 15.86 -3.75 -10.49
N ALA A 84 15.17 -3.88 -11.62
CA ALA A 84 15.13 -2.86 -12.67
C ALA A 84 14.51 -1.55 -12.19
N MET A 85 13.43 -1.63 -11.39
CA MET A 85 12.74 -0.44 -10.87
C MET A 85 13.50 0.26 -9.75
N THR A 86 14.23 -0.47 -8.92
CA THR A 86 14.93 0.06 -7.74
C THR A 86 16.41 0.32 -7.97
N SER A 87 17.00 -0.26 -9.03
CA SER A 87 18.44 -0.31 -9.27
C SER A 87 19.25 -0.94 -8.12
N LEU A 88 18.62 -1.83 -7.33
CA LEU A 88 19.25 -2.50 -6.20
C LEU A 88 19.55 -3.97 -6.48
N SER A 89 20.61 -4.49 -5.84
CA SER A 89 20.78 -5.92 -5.62
C SER A 89 19.94 -6.32 -4.41
N ILE A 90 18.73 -6.80 -4.68
CA ILE A 90 17.76 -7.11 -3.63
C ILE A 90 18.04 -8.50 -3.06
N GLN A 91 18.30 -8.57 -1.76
CA GLN A 91 18.54 -9.81 -1.02
C GLN A 91 17.40 -10.13 -0.05
N SER A 92 16.63 -9.12 0.34
CA SER A 92 15.63 -9.17 1.40
C SER A 92 14.58 -8.08 1.22
N CYS A 93 13.48 -8.19 1.96
CA CYS A 93 12.45 -7.15 1.95
C CYS A 93 12.92 -5.85 2.62
N GLU A 94 13.87 -5.93 3.54
CA GLU A 94 14.50 -4.80 4.20
C GLU A 94 15.21 -3.88 3.20
N ASP A 95 15.84 -4.44 2.16
CA ASP A 95 16.47 -3.66 1.08
C ASP A 95 15.44 -2.81 0.31
N LEU A 96 14.17 -3.23 0.33
CA LEU A 96 13.06 -2.58 -0.35
C LEU A 96 12.29 -1.60 0.53
N ALA A 97 12.55 -1.56 1.84
CA ALA A 97 11.85 -0.69 2.78
C ALA A 97 11.80 0.80 2.36
N PRO A 98 12.89 1.41 1.84
CA PRO A 98 12.87 2.80 1.40
C PRO A 98 11.92 3.10 0.23
N TYR A 99 11.47 2.07 -0.48
CA TYR A 99 10.59 2.20 -1.65
C TYR A 99 9.12 2.00 -1.28
N CYS A 100 8.79 1.52 -0.08
CA CYS A 100 7.42 1.17 0.28
C CYS A 100 6.40 2.32 0.10
N ASP A 101 6.83 3.58 0.28
CA ASP A 101 6.00 4.78 0.11
C ASP A 101 5.87 5.27 -1.34
N GLY A 102 6.54 4.64 -2.32
CA GLY A 102 6.45 5.07 -3.72
C GLY A 102 5.09 4.71 -4.35
N THR A 103 4.44 5.68 -4.98
CA THR A 103 3.20 5.46 -5.75
C THR A 103 3.36 4.37 -6.83
N ALA A 104 4.51 4.35 -7.50
CA ALA A 104 4.82 3.50 -8.65
C ALA A 104 5.40 2.11 -8.31
N VAL A 105 5.41 1.70 -7.04
CA VAL A 105 5.99 0.40 -6.61
C VAL A 105 5.02 -0.52 -5.86
N PRO A 106 3.79 -0.75 -6.38
CA PRO A 106 2.86 -1.72 -5.78
C PRO A 106 3.42 -3.15 -5.71
N LEU A 107 4.32 -3.53 -6.62
CA LEU A 107 5.01 -4.82 -6.58
C LEU A 107 5.84 -4.99 -5.30
N VAL A 108 6.48 -3.93 -4.81
CA VAL A 108 7.25 -3.98 -3.55
C VAL A 108 6.31 -4.32 -2.40
N ARG A 109 5.16 -3.63 -2.29
CA ARG A 109 4.17 -3.89 -1.24
C ARG A 109 3.53 -5.28 -1.32
N MET A 110 3.40 -5.82 -2.54
CA MET A 110 2.87 -7.17 -2.75
C MET A 110 3.87 -8.26 -2.36
N MET A 111 5.17 -8.00 -2.55
CA MET A 111 6.23 -8.95 -2.21
C MET A 111 6.67 -8.83 -0.75
N CYS A 112 6.55 -7.64 -0.17
CA CYS A 112 7.04 -7.28 1.15
C CYS A 112 5.97 -6.57 2.01
N PRO A 113 4.78 -7.18 2.21
CA PRO A 113 3.67 -6.52 2.89
C PRO A 113 3.92 -6.24 4.37
N ILE A 114 4.75 -7.04 5.05
CA ILE A 114 5.10 -6.83 6.46
C ILE A 114 6.10 -5.68 6.57
N THR A 115 7.19 -5.72 5.81
CA THR A 115 8.18 -4.62 5.77
C THR A 115 7.55 -3.30 5.38
N CYS A 116 6.65 -3.28 4.39
CA CYS A 116 5.94 -2.07 4.00
C CYS A 116 4.79 -1.67 4.94
N GLY A 117 4.51 -2.44 5.98
CA GLY A 117 3.48 -2.11 6.97
C GLY A 117 2.05 -2.17 6.42
N CYS A 118 1.77 -3.06 5.46
CA CYS A 118 0.41 -3.31 4.97
C CYS A 118 -0.52 -3.83 6.07
N HIS A 119 0.01 -4.51 7.08
CA HIS A 119 -0.72 -5.00 8.25
C HIS A 119 -0.95 -3.92 9.33
N LYS A 120 -0.43 -2.70 9.15
CA LYS A 120 -0.55 -1.61 10.13
C LYS A 120 -1.41 -0.49 9.56
N ALA A 121 -2.54 -0.21 10.20
CA ALA A 121 -3.45 0.84 9.71
C ALA A 121 -2.88 2.27 9.91
N THR A 122 -2.05 2.48 10.93
CA THR A 122 -1.56 3.81 11.36
C THR A 122 -0.07 4.07 11.13
N SER A 123 0.65 3.13 10.49
CA SER A 123 2.09 3.28 10.19
C SER A 123 2.50 2.52 8.93
N GLY A 124 3.75 2.69 8.48
CA GLY A 124 4.26 2.10 7.24
C GLY A 124 3.79 2.88 6.01
N SER A 125 3.65 2.18 4.88
CA SER A 125 3.30 2.78 3.58
C SER A 125 1.98 3.54 3.63
N LEU A 126 1.96 4.74 3.04
CA LEU A 126 0.73 5.48 2.77
C LEU A 126 -0.17 4.79 1.74
N HIS A 127 0.42 4.15 0.74
CA HIS A 127 -0.29 3.51 -0.34
C HIS A 127 -0.73 2.09 0.03
N VAL A 128 -1.98 1.75 -0.29
CA VAL A 128 -2.53 0.40 -0.13
C VAL A 128 -2.48 -0.42 -1.40
N LEU A 129 -2.27 0.21 -2.57
CA LEU A 129 -2.18 -0.51 -3.83
C LEU A 129 -0.99 -1.47 -3.84
N GLY A 130 -1.26 -2.76 -4.00
CA GLY A 130 -0.27 -3.83 -3.90
C GLY A 130 -0.22 -4.51 -2.53
N CYS A 131 -0.84 -3.96 -1.49
CA CYS A 131 -1.00 -4.65 -0.22
C CYS A 131 -2.07 -5.77 -0.32
N PRO A 132 -1.85 -6.95 0.27
CA PRO A 132 -2.86 -7.98 0.38
C PRO A 132 -3.81 -7.66 1.54
N VAL A 133 -4.65 -6.63 1.38
CA VAL A 133 -5.43 -6.02 2.47
C VAL A 133 -6.27 -7.05 3.24
N ASP A 134 -6.91 -7.97 2.53
CA ASP A 134 -7.82 -8.96 3.13
C ASP A 134 -7.04 -9.92 4.05
N THR A 135 -5.93 -10.51 3.57
CA THR A 135 -5.12 -11.42 4.38
C THR A 135 -4.28 -10.68 5.43
N CYS A 136 -3.88 -9.43 5.18
CA CYS A 136 -3.14 -8.62 6.16
C CYS A 136 -3.98 -8.16 7.34
N ARG A 137 -5.28 -7.98 7.15
CA ARG A 137 -6.19 -7.62 8.24
C ARG A 137 -6.37 -8.77 9.23
N GLU A 138 -6.40 -9.99 8.72
CA GLU A 138 -6.54 -11.21 9.51
C GLU A 138 -5.21 -11.70 10.10
N HIS A 139 -4.10 -11.06 9.73
CA HIS A 139 -2.78 -11.40 10.23
C HIS A 139 -2.69 -11.14 11.75
N GLU A 140 -2.10 -12.07 12.50
CA GLU A 140 -2.04 -12.04 13.98
C GLU A 140 -1.54 -10.70 14.54
N ILE A 141 -0.56 -10.08 13.88
CA ILE A 141 -0.05 -8.75 14.27
C ILE A 141 -1.12 -7.66 14.11
N ALA A 142 -1.87 -7.66 13.00
CA ALA A 142 -2.95 -6.69 12.77
C ALA A 142 -4.09 -6.91 13.77
N VAL A 143 -4.48 -8.16 13.98
CA VAL A 143 -5.46 -8.60 14.99
C VAL A 143 -5.07 -8.07 16.38
N SER A 144 -3.84 -8.36 16.80
CA SER A 144 -3.32 -7.97 18.11
C SER A 144 -3.18 -6.45 18.24
N HIS A 145 -2.80 -5.74 17.18
CA HIS A 145 -2.71 -4.30 17.23
C HIS A 145 -4.11 -3.68 17.35
N ASN A 146 -5.03 -4.05 16.45
CA ASN A 146 -6.37 -3.47 16.35
C ASN A 146 -7.28 -3.81 17.54
N SER A 147 -7.01 -4.90 18.26
CA SER A 147 -7.76 -5.26 19.48
C SER A 147 -7.47 -4.34 20.67
N HIS A 148 -6.32 -3.64 20.67
CA HIS A 148 -5.92 -2.74 21.75
C HIS A 148 -6.07 -1.25 21.39
N VAL A 149 -6.42 -0.93 20.15
CA VAL A 149 -6.67 0.45 19.75
C VAL A 149 -8.04 0.87 20.28
N ASP A 150 -8.07 1.90 21.12
CA ASP A 150 -9.31 2.50 21.60
C ASP A 150 -10.15 3.00 20.42
N CYS A 151 -11.47 2.80 20.49
CA CYS A 151 -12.40 3.36 19.52
C CYS A 151 -12.61 4.87 19.76
N GLY A 152 -11.54 5.65 19.69
CA GLY A 152 -11.54 7.08 19.92
C GLY A 152 -10.77 7.81 18.83
N ASP A 153 -11.24 9.00 18.48
CA ASP A 153 -10.51 9.90 17.60
C ASP A 153 -9.20 10.35 18.26
N GLN A 154 -8.10 10.28 17.52
CA GLN A 154 -6.84 10.82 18.00
C GLN A 154 -6.89 12.35 18.09
N THR A 155 -6.28 12.90 19.14
CA THR A 155 -6.23 14.35 19.32
C THR A 155 -5.36 15.02 18.25
N ALA A 156 -5.69 16.26 17.87
CA ALA A 156 -4.86 17.02 16.92
C ALA A 156 -3.39 17.14 17.37
N LYS A 157 -3.13 17.21 18.69
CA LYS A 157 -1.77 17.21 19.24
C LYS A 157 -1.01 15.92 18.92
N HIS A 158 -1.68 14.77 19.00
CA HIS A 158 -1.07 13.49 18.68
C HIS A 158 -0.89 13.34 17.16
N LEU A 159 -1.89 13.70 16.36
CA LEU A 159 -1.85 13.62 14.89
C LEU A 159 -0.72 14.47 14.27
N ARG A 160 -0.43 15.64 14.83
CA ARG A 160 0.71 16.48 14.39
C ARG A 160 2.08 15.83 14.58
N ASN A 161 2.17 14.73 15.33
CA ASN A 161 3.39 13.96 15.52
C ASN A 161 3.31 12.59 14.84
N ALA A 162 2.18 12.24 14.21
CA ALA A 162 2.02 10.98 13.51
C ALA A 162 2.53 11.12 12.07
N SER A 163 3.62 10.42 11.74
CA SER A 163 4.29 10.53 10.43
C SER A 163 3.35 10.23 9.26
N LEU A 164 2.53 9.19 9.37
CA LEU A 164 1.59 8.80 8.31
C LEU A 164 0.46 9.84 8.12
N TRP A 165 0.01 10.50 9.18
CA TRP A 165 -0.96 11.59 9.08
C TRP A 165 -0.37 12.78 8.31
N ILE A 166 0.86 13.16 8.62
CA ILE A 166 1.59 14.22 7.90
C ILE A 166 1.78 13.85 6.44
N ALA A 167 2.34 12.66 6.18
CA ALA A 167 2.60 12.18 4.83
C ALA A 167 1.33 12.09 3.98
N PHE A 168 0.19 11.69 4.56
CA PHE A 168 -1.09 11.68 3.84
C PHE A 168 -1.47 13.05 3.30
N TRP A 169 -1.43 14.08 4.15
CA TRP A 169 -1.85 15.41 3.75
C TRP A 169 -0.85 16.10 2.82
N GLU A 170 0.45 15.84 3.00
CA GLU A 170 1.51 16.28 2.08
C GLU A 170 1.32 15.65 0.68
N GLU A 171 1.07 14.34 0.61
CA GLU A 171 0.78 13.65 -0.66
C GLU A 171 -0.46 14.23 -1.35
N MET A 172 -1.50 14.54 -0.59
CA MET A 172 -2.73 15.13 -1.12
C MET A 172 -2.51 16.54 -1.67
N GLU A 173 -1.67 17.35 -1.03
CA GLU A 173 -1.26 18.66 -1.53
C GLU A 173 -0.40 18.54 -2.80
N LEU A 174 0.63 17.69 -2.77
CA LEU A 174 1.56 17.46 -3.88
C LEU A 174 0.84 16.98 -5.16
N ASN A 175 -0.19 16.14 -5.01
CA ASN A 175 -0.99 15.66 -6.14
C ASN A 175 -2.17 16.58 -6.52
N GLY A 176 -2.27 17.76 -5.90
CA GLY A 176 -3.34 18.73 -6.18
C GLY A 176 -4.74 18.25 -5.80
N ARG A 177 -4.84 17.26 -4.92
CA ARG A 177 -6.12 16.72 -4.40
C ARG A 177 -6.60 17.44 -3.15
N ALA A 178 -5.74 18.24 -2.53
CA ALA A 178 -6.06 19.14 -1.44
C ALA A 178 -5.36 20.48 -1.65
N GLU A 179 -6.04 21.58 -1.34
CA GLU A 179 -5.39 22.90 -1.33
C GLU A 179 -4.42 23.02 -0.14
N PRO A 180 -3.36 23.85 -0.20
CA PRO A 180 -2.42 24.04 0.93
C PRO A 180 -3.09 24.43 2.25
N LYS A 181 -4.22 25.16 2.18
CA LYS A 181 -5.02 25.52 3.35
C LYS A 181 -5.62 24.30 4.06
N VAL A 182 -5.88 23.21 3.34
CA VAL A 182 -6.44 21.95 3.87
C VAL A 182 -5.44 21.25 4.76
N LEU A 183 -4.16 21.19 4.39
CA LEU A 183 -3.10 20.66 5.25
C LEU A 183 -3.06 21.42 6.59
N ALA A 184 -3.05 22.76 6.55
CA ALA A 184 -3.06 23.58 7.76
C ALA A 184 -4.32 23.35 8.61
N MET A 185 -5.49 23.18 7.98
CA MET A 185 -6.73 22.83 8.67
C MET A 185 -6.65 21.45 9.31
N ALA A 186 -6.12 20.44 8.62
CA ALA A 186 -5.96 19.09 9.14
C ALA A 186 -5.02 19.05 10.36
N MET A 187 -3.90 19.76 10.30
CA MET A 187 -2.94 19.83 11.42
C MET A 187 -3.51 20.57 12.65
N ARG A 188 -4.39 21.55 12.41
CA ARG A 188 -5.05 22.30 13.49
C ARG A 188 -6.23 21.54 14.10
N ALA A 189 -7.13 21.05 13.25
CA ALA A 189 -8.39 20.44 13.66
C ALA A 189 -8.22 18.98 14.09
N GLY A 190 -7.46 18.18 13.35
CA GLY A 190 -7.42 16.73 13.52
C GLY A 190 -8.69 16.06 13.01
N CYS A 191 -9.19 15.06 13.74
CA CYS A 191 -10.36 14.27 13.35
C CYS A 191 -11.69 15.02 13.11
N PRO A 192 -12.01 16.12 13.82
CA PRO A 192 -13.20 16.94 13.51
C PRO A 192 -13.30 17.40 12.05
N LEU A 193 -12.19 17.43 11.30
CA LEU A 193 -12.20 17.71 9.87
C LEU A 193 -13.16 16.79 9.10
N PHE A 194 -13.25 15.51 9.47
CA PHE A 194 -14.08 14.51 8.78
C PHE A 194 -15.58 14.61 9.07
N GLN A 195 -16.00 15.54 9.95
CA GLN A 195 -17.42 15.86 10.12
C GLN A 195 -17.98 16.56 8.86
N SER A 196 -17.13 17.28 8.11
CA SER A 196 -17.50 17.83 6.80
C SER A 196 -17.63 16.71 5.76
N SER A 197 -18.73 16.74 4.99
CA SER A 197 -18.96 15.79 3.91
C SER A 197 -17.88 15.83 2.82
N GLU A 198 -17.21 16.98 2.65
CA GLU A 198 -16.11 17.15 1.69
C GLU A 198 -14.96 16.18 1.95
N TYR A 199 -14.66 15.90 3.21
CA TYR A 199 -13.49 15.10 3.61
C TYR A 199 -13.83 13.65 3.98
N LYS A 200 -15.13 13.29 4.04
CA LYS A 200 -15.57 11.93 4.37
C LYS A 200 -15.06 10.85 3.42
N ALA A 201 -14.78 11.20 2.16
CA ALA A 201 -14.23 10.24 1.21
C ALA A 201 -12.87 9.66 1.65
N PHE A 202 -12.10 10.39 2.47
CA PHE A 202 -10.82 9.91 3.00
C PHE A 202 -10.95 8.89 4.14
N CYS A 203 -12.16 8.70 4.66
CA CYS A 203 -12.47 7.64 5.61
C CYS A 203 -12.71 6.29 4.91
N LEU A 204 -12.82 6.26 3.58
CA LEU A 204 -13.13 5.05 2.82
C LEU A 204 -11.86 4.30 2.42
N ASP A 205 -11.89 2.96 2.45
CA ASP A 205 -10.82 2.11 1.91
C ASP A 205 -10.86 1.98 0.38
N THR A 206 -11.65 2.82 -0.30
CA THR A 206 -11.73 2.86 -1.77
C THR A 206 -10.60 3.69 -2.39
N SER A 207 -9.87 4.44 -1.56
CA SER A 207 -8.71 5.22 -1.99
C SER A 207 -7.49 4.31 -2.21
N PRO A 208 -6.58 4.65 -3.15
CA PRO A 208 -5.26 4.01 -3.22
C PRO A 208 -4.37 4.34 -2.01
N LEU A 209 -4.81 5.24 -1.13
CA LEU A 209 -4.17 5.60 0.14
C LEU A 209 -4.87 4.91 1.31
N LYS A 210 -4.17 4.76 2.43
CA LYS A 210 -4.75 4.30 3.70
C LYS A 210 -5.89 5.21 4.14
N SER A 211 -6.94 4.60 4.68
CA SER A 211 -8.08 5.33 5.22
C SER A 211 -7.72 6.07 6.50
N MET A 212 -8.28 7.28 6.65
CA MET A 212 -8.16 8.08 7.86
C MET A 212 -8.99 7.53 9.03
N ALA A 213 -9.84 6.53 8.81
CA ALA A 213 -10.61 5.87 9.86
C ALA A 213 -9.71 5.19 10.92
N ALA A 214 -8.48 4.83 10.55
CA ALA A 214 -7.48 4.31 11.50
C ALA A 214 -7.05 5.33 12.56
N PHE A 215 -7.10 6.62 12.21
CA PHE A 215 -6.77 7.74 13.10
C PHE A 215 -8.01 8.34 13.77
N CYS A 216 -9.11 8.35 13.04
CA CYS A 216 -10.33 9.09 13.37
C CYS A 216 -11.57 8.22 13.27
N PRO A 217 -11.64 7.09 14.01
CA PRO A 217 -12.70 6.12 13.83
C PRO A 217 -14.09 6.66 14.16
N VAL A 218 -14.22 7.57 15.13
CA VAL A 218 -15.51 8.14 15.52
C VAL A 218 -15.97 9.15 14.48
N SER A 219 -15.10 10.10 14.09
CA SER A 219 -15.44 11.09 13.05
C SER A 219 -15.66 10.43 11.67
N CYS A 220 -15.03 9.29 11.41
CA CYS A 220 -15.26 8.48 10.21
C CYS A 220 -16.47 7.53 10.31
N GLY A 221 -17.15 7.46 11.46
CA GLY A 221 -18.41 6.71 11.62
C GLY A 221 -18.26 5.22 11.91
N CYS A 222 -17.09 4.74 12.34
CA CYS A 222 -16.88 3.33 12.70
C CYS A 222 -17.81 2.83 13.81
N ARG A 223 -18.33 3.73 14.66
CA ARG A 223 -19.29 3.40 15.73
C ARG A 223 -20.74 3.32 15.27
N SER A 224 -21.08 3.78 14.06
CA SER A 224 -22.49 3.94 13.70
C SER A 224 -23.16 2.65 13.22
N GLY A 225 -22.41 1.56 13.05
CA GLY A 225 -22.98 0.25 12.67
C GLY A 225 -23.66 0.21 11.30
N THR A 226 -23.67 1.32 10.57
CA THR A 226 -24.20 1.40 9.22
C THR A 226 -23.35 0.54 8.29
N SER A 227 -23.82 0.23 7.08
CA SER A 227 -23.02 -0.48 6.06
C SER A 227 -21.67 0.21 5.75
N LEU A 228 -21.51 1.47 6.17
CA LEU A 228 -20.27 2.23 6.17
C LEU A 228 -19.31 1.83 7.32
N GLY A 229 -19.78 1.26 8.43
CA GLY A 229 -18.96 0.80 9.56
C GLY A 229 -18.13 -0.47 9.31
N MET A 230 -18.19 -1.06 8.11
CA MET A 230 -17.36 -2.20 7.72
C MET A 230 -16.11 -1.78 6.94
N TYR A 231 -15.57 -0.58 7.18
CA TYR A 231 -14.25 -0.24 6.65
C TYR A 231 -13.21 -1.20 7.24
N TYR A 232 -12.34 -1.73 6.38
CA TYR A 232 -11.18 -2.52 6.75
C TYR A 232 -10.30 -1.78 7.76
N SER A 233 -10.27 -0.45 7.68
CA SER A 233 -9.46 0.42 8.55
C SER A 233 -10.10 0.80 9.90
N CYS A 234 -11.35 0.40 10.17
CA CYS A 234 -11.96 0.63 11.48
C CYS A 234 -11.35 -0.31 12.54
N PRO A 235 -10.96 0.21 13.73
CA PRO A 235 -10.58 -0.63 14.87
C PRO A 235 -11.70 -1.60 15.24
N TRP A 236 -11.33 -2.82 15.63
CA TRP A 236 -12.33 -3.84 16.01
C TRP A 236 -13.10 -3.50 17.27
N THR A 237 -12.48 -2.74 18.18
CA THR A 237 -13.13 -2.19 19.38
C THR A 237 -14.34 -1.33 19.02
N CYS A 238 -14.31 -0.62 17.88
CA CYS A 238 -15.45 0.16 17.40
C CYS A 238 -16.62 -0.70 16.94
N VAL A 239 -16.33 -1.84 16.32
CA VAL A 239 -17.36 -2.75 15.80
C VAL A 239 -18.05 -3.47 16.96
N ALA A 240 -17.31 -3.86 17.99
CA ALA A 240 -17.86 -4.55 19.16
C ALA A 240 -18.85 -3.70 19.96
N GLU A 241 -18.65 -2.38 20.03
CA GLU A 241 -19.57 -1.46 20.72
C GLU A 241 -20.96 -1.38 20.06
N VAL A 242 -21.05 -1.60 18.74
CA VAL A 242 -22.34 -1.56 18.01
C VAL A 242 -23.22 -2.76 18.34
N THR A 243 -22.61 -3.91 18.63
CA THR A 243 -23.32 -5.18 18.83
C THR A 243 -23.86 -5.38 20.25
N ARG A 244 -23.64 -4.43 21.16
CA ARG A 244 -24.14 -4.46 22.55
C ARG A 244 -25.37 -3.56 22.70
#